data_AF-A0A7Y6PMB0-F1
#
_entry.id   AF-A0A7Y6PMB0-F1
#
_cell.length_a   1.000
_cell.length_b   1.000
_cell.length_c   1.000
_cell.angle_alpha   90.00
_cell.angle_beta   90.00
_cell.angle_gamma   90.00
#
_symmetry.space_group_name_H-M   'P 1'
#
loop_
_entity.id
_entity.type
_entity.pdbx_description
1 polymer ?
#
loop_
_entity_poly.entity_id
_entity_poly.type
_entity_poly.pdbx_seq_one_letter_code
_entity_poly.pdbx_strand_id
1 'polypeptide(L)'
;MFDAVSWLDAWLASYPWETSAEQAGQLLIRAATALPTNTRVALHKETVARLPVLRASSGDPHAWHKGSAVYDLACCLYEKQLPYTEQDIVALLTSSKHDCGHGADVKAPFETAVAWARVHGVTPAWLAAVRTFIEGLRGIRSVKANDVKTKSGLVLLLDGESFASLPPGERAAWERLVLHMSTATGPRMPKGYDVQAGALVAFVGIERVLACLDRWLPRPELPCKLDTAGSHLLRNLVWLLLFMSRDVAAATSCDELVERLIRVDVVPEQLGKKVAVACAVYFAQRPLAVGRRPLETLLARTEAMEKVASDGDNIRKIVVDYLTRTTDPMPSGVEVRGGTGDT
;
A
#
# COMPACT_ATOMS: atom_id res chain seq x y z
N MET A 1 -7.26 30.08 -24.12
CA MET A 1 -6.79 29.03 -23.19
C MET A 1 -6.92 29.59 -21.78
N PHE A 2 -7.44 28.85 -20.81
CA PHE A 2 -7.52 29.34 -19.43
C PHE A 2 -6.09 29.44 -18.85
N ASP A 3 -5.76 30.60 -18.30
CA ASP A 3 -4.48 30.82 -17.61
C ASP A 3 -4.67 30.67 -16.10
N ALA A 4 -4.25 29.51 -15.58
CA ALA A 4 -4.37 29.18 -14.16
C ALA A 4 -3.48 30.04 -13.27
N VAL A 5 -2.33 30.48 -13.78
CA VAL A 5 -1.38 31.34 -13.05
C VAL A 5 -2.04 32.69 -12.84
N SER A 6 -2.44 33.36 -13.93
CA SER A 6 -3.06 34.68 -13.87
C SER A 6 -4.36 34.67 -13.08
N TRP A 7 -5.16 33.60 -13.18
CA TRP A 7 -6.40 33.49 -12.41
C TRP A 7 -6.12 33.39 -10.90
N LEU A 8 -5.18 32.54 -10.49
CA LEU A 8 -4.83 32.37 -9.08
C LEU A 8 -4.19 33.64 -8.51
N ASP A 9 -3.29 34.28 -9.27
CA ASP A 9 -2.66 35.55 -8.87
C ASP A 9 -3.70 36.66 -8.71
N ALA A 10 -4.60 36.82 -9.67
CA ALA A 10 -5.67 37.81 -9.59
C ALA A 10 -6.56 37.56 -8.36
N TRP A 11 -6.93 36.30 -8.10
CA TRP A 11 -7.73 35.94 -6.93
C TRP A 11 -7.00 36.30 -5.63
N LEU A 12 -5.75 35.85 -5.48
CA LEU A 12 -4.94 36.09 -4.28
C LEU A 12 -4.65 37.59 -4.07
N ALA A 13 -4.48 38.37 -5.14
CA ALA A 13 -4.27 39.82 -5.05
C ALA A 13 -5.55 40.58 -4.67
N SER A 14 -6.73 40.09 -5.08
CA SER A 14 -8.01 40.75 -4.83
C SER A 14 -8.61 40.48 -3.44
N TYR A 15 -8.15 39.44 -2.76
CA TYR A 15 -8.72 39.03 -1.49
C TYR A 15 -8.26 39.93 -0.32
N PRO A 16 -9.18 40.40 0.56
CA PRO A 16 -8.84 41.20 1.74
C PRO A 16 -8.25 40.33 2.85
N TRP A 17 -6.92 40.24 2.90
CA TRP A 17 -6.16 39.39 3.83
C TRP A 17 -6.16 39.85 5.29
N GLU A 18 -6.94 40.88 5.64
CA GLU A 18 -7.30 41.23 7.00
C GLU A 18 -8.27 40.21 7.63
N THR A 19 -8.89 39.35 6.82
CA THR A 19 -9.74 38.23 7.24
C THR A 19 -8.92 36.93 7.48
N SER A 20 -9.55 35.86 7.99
CA SER A 20 -8.85 34.60 8.28
C SER A 20 -8.48 33.79 7.03
N ALA A 21 -7.38 33.04 7.09
CA ALA A 21 -6.95 32.14 6.00
C ALA A 21 -8.00 31.05 5.68
N GLU A 22 -8.71 30.58 6.70
CA GLU A 22 -9.75 29.57 6.55
C GLU A 22 -10.91 30.09 5.69
N GLN A 23 -11.39 31.31 5.97
CA GLN A 23 -12.43 31.95 5.17
C GLN A 23 -11.97 32.17 3.72
N ALA A 24 -10.71 32.58 3.54
CA ALA A 24 -10.09 32.72 2.24
C ALA A 24 -10.09 31.38 1.48
N GLY A 25 -9.65 30.29 2.14
CA GLY A 25 -9.65 28.94 1.59
C GLY A 25 -11.04 28.48 1.16
N GLN A 26 -12.07 28.68 1.99
CA GLN A 26 -13.45 28.32 1.65
C GLN A 26 -13.98 29.07 0.44
N LEU A 27 -13.73 30.38 0.34
CA LEU A 27 -14.16 31.21 -0.79
C LEU A 27 -13.39 30.85 -2.07
N LEU A 28 -12.09 30.60 -1.96
CA LEU A 28 -11.25 30.14 -3.07
C LEU A 28 -11.72 28.78 -3.61
N ILE A 29 -12.01 27.83 -2.72
CA ILE A 29 -12.57 26.52 -3.08
C ILE A 29 -13.91 26.68 -3.81
N ARG A 30 -14.82 27.51 -3.29
CA ARG A 30 -16.11 27.78 -3.95
C ARG A 30 -15.91 28.36 -5.34
N ALA A 31 -15.03 29.34 -5.50
CA ALA A 31 -14.73 29.95 -6.79
C ALA A 31 -14.13 28.93 -7.78
N ALA A 32 -13.13 28.16 -7.33
CA ALA A 32 -12.45 27.16 -8.15
C ALA A 32 -13.37 26.01 -8.57
N THR A 33 -14.25 25.54 -7.67
CA THR A 33 -15.17 24.43 -7.96
C THR A 33 -16.28 24.78 -8.95
N ALA A 34 -16.56 26.08 -9.14
CA ALA A 34 -17.47 26.57 -10.17
C ALA A 34 -16.83 26.61 -11.58
N LEU A 35 -15.50 26.42 -11.69
CA LEU A 35 -14.81 26.42 -12.98
C LEU A 35 -15.03 25.12 -13.76
N PRO A 36 -14.90 25.14 -15.11
CA PRO A 36 -14.89 23.94 -15.93
C PRO A 36 -13.87 22.88 -15.46
N THR A 37 -14.15 21.60 -15.68
CA THR A 37 -13.32 20.48 -15.19
C THR A 37 -11.86 20.56 -15.61
N ASN A 38 -11.60 20.79 -16.90
CA ASN A 38 -10.28 20.99 -17.48
C ASN A 38 -9.55 22.21 -16.87
N THR A 39 -10.28 23.28 -16.58
CA THR A 39 -9.76 24.43 -15.85
C THR A 39 -9.36 24.07 -14.42
N ARG A 40 -10.15 23.25 -13.72
CA ARG A 40 -9.83 22.78 -12.36
C ARG A 40 -8.56 21.92 -12.32
N VAL A 41 -8.31 21.09 -13.34
CA VAL A 41 -7.05 20.33 -13.45
C VAL A 41 -5.85 21.25 -13.61
N ALA A 42 -5.94 22.25 -14.49
CA ALA A 42 -4.88 23.23 -14.67
C ALA A 42 -4.61 24.02 -13.37
N LEU A 43 -5.66 24.48 -12.72
CA LEU A 43 -5.58 25.17 -11.44
C LEU A 43 -4.96 24.29 -10.35
N HIS A 44 -5.30 23.01 -10.29
CA HIS A 44 -4.74 22.10 -9.30
C HIS A 44 -3.22 21.98 -9.43
N LYS A 45 -2.71 21.74 -10.64
CA LYS A 45 -1.26 21.69 -10.89
C LYS A 45 -0.58 22.98 -10.45
N GLU A 46 -1.18 24.13 -10.77
CA GLU A 46 -0.63 25.43 -10.40
C GLU A 46 -0.61 25.62 -8.88
N THR A 47 -1.70 25.27 -8.18
CA THR A 47 -1.78 25.38 -6.72
C THR A 47 -0.69 24.56 -6.03
N VAL A 48 -0.43 23.34 -6.50
CA VAL A 48 0.61 22.46 -5.95
C VAL A 48 2.01 23.02 -6.24
N ALA A 49 2.27 23.46 -7.47
CA ALA A 49 3.57 23.98 -7.89
C ALA A 49 3.97 25.27 -7.15
N ARG A 50 3.01 26.16 -6.86
CA ARG A 50 3.28 27.45 -6.21
C ARG A 50 3.31 27.39 -4.69
N LEU A 51 2.72 26.37 -4.08
CA LEU A 51 2.59 26.27 -2.63
C LEU A 51 3.91 26.52 -1.87
N PRO A 52 5.06 25.95 -2.27
CA PRO A 52 6.32 26.16 -1.56
C PRO A 52 6.80 27.62 -1.65
N VAL A 53 6.63 28.26 -2.82
CA VAL A 53 7.05 29.64 -3.05
C VAL A 53 6.19 30.61 -2.24
N LEU A 54 4.87 30.40 -2.23
CA LEU A 54 3.93 31.23 -1.48
C LEU A 54 4.24 31.20 0.02
N ARG A 55 4.60 30.04 0.58
CA ARG A 55 4.93 29.89 2.01
C ARG A 55 6.31 30.44 2.38
N ALA A 56 7.25 30.46 1.43
CA ALA A 56 8.62 30.93 1.67
C ALA A 56 8.81 32.45 1.43
N SER A 57 7.79 33.15 0.95
CA SER A 57 7.87 34.59 0.60
C SER A 57 7.97 35.48 1.84
N SER A 58 9.19 35.76 2.30
CA SER A 58 9.45 36.58 3.49
C SER A 58 9.05 38.05 3.37
N GLY A 59 8.89 38.57 2.15
CA GLY A 59 8.50 39.96 1.88
C GLY A 59 7.00 40.23 1.90
N ASP A 60 6.16 39.19 2.03
CA ASP A 60 4.70 39.33 2.04
C ASP A 60 4.16 39.02 3.44
N PRO A 61 3.57 40.00 4.16
CA PRO A 61 3.04 39.79 5.52
C PRO A 61 1.91 38.74 5.56
N HIS A 62 1.29 38.44 4.42
CA HIS A 62 0.21 37.46 4.30
C HIS A 62 0.65 36.15 3.62
N ALA A 63 1.95 35.94 3.39
CA ALA A 63 2.50 34.73 2.74
C ALA A 63 1.95 33.43 3.33
N TRP A 64 1.92 33.33 4.66
CA TRP A 64 1.37 32.16 5.35
C TRP A 64 -0.13 31.97 5.08
N HIS A 65 -0.93 33.05 5.14
CA HIS A 65 -2.38 32.99 4.90
C HIS A 65 -2.69 32.56 3.46
N LYS A 66 -1.97 33.13 2.48
CA LYS A 66 -2.04 32.75 1.06
C LYS A 66 -1.70 31.29 0.87
N GLY A 67 -0.58 30.85 1.43
CA GLY A 67 -0.14 29.46 1.38
C GLY A 67 -1.14 28.49 2.01
N SER A 68 -1.78 28.86 3.12
CA SER A 68 -2.83 28.05 3.75
C SER A 68 -4.08 27.93 2.89
N ALA A 69 -4.59 29.05 2.34
CA ALA A 69 -5.76 29.02 1.46
C ALA A 69 -5.52 28.19 0.18
N VAL A 70 -4.34 28.32 -0.43
CA VAL A 70 -3.95 27.55 -1.62
C VAL A 70 -3.77 26.07 -1.30
N TYR A 71 -3.26 25.74 -0.11
CA TYR A 71 -3.17 24.36 0.36
C TYR A 71 -4.55 23.72 0.54
N ASP A 72 -5.51 24.44 1.13
CA ASP A 72 -6.88 23.94 1.29
C ASP A 72 -7.54 23.70 -0.07
N LEU A 73 -7.30 24.59 -1.03
CA LEU A 73 -7.73 24.40 -2.41
C LEU A 73 -7.12 23.14 -3.03
N ALA A 74 -5.81 22.94 -2.94
CA ALA A 74 -5.14 21.76 -3.48
C ALA A 74 -5.70 20.47 -2.86
N CYS A 75 -5.86 20.42 -1.53
CA CYS A 75 -6.45 19.29 -0.83
C CYS A 75 -7.88 19.01 -1.32
N CYS A 76 -8.71 20.05 -1.48
CA CYS A 76 -10.06 19.90 -2.02
C CYS A 76 -10.05 19.33 -3.45
N LEU A 77 -9.14 19.78 -4.32
CA LEU A 77 -9.07 19.33 -5.71
C LEU A 77 -8.57 17.89 -5.85
N TYR A 78 -7.74 17.39 -4.93
CA TYR A 78 -7.42 15.96 -4.84
C TYR A 78 -8.67 15.10 -4.60
N GLU A 79 -9.60 15.55 -3.75
CA GLU A 79 -10.81 14.79 -3.40
C GLU A 79 -11.84 14.74 -4.54
N LYS A 80 -11.78 15.65 -5.52
CA LYS A 80 -12.78 15.76 -6.60
C LYS A 80 -12.65 14.72 -7.72
N GLN A 81 -11.67 13.82 -7.67
CA GLN A 81 -11.44 12.78 -8.70
C GLN A 81 -11.45 13.36 -10.13
N LEU A 82 -10.68 14.43 -10.35
CA LEU A 82 -10.62 15.08 -11.66
C LEU A 82 -10.03 14.13 -12.73
N PRO A 83 -10.39 14.29 -14.01
CA PRO A 83 -9.92 13.43 -15.10
C PRO A 83 -8.49 13.80 -15.52
N TYR A 84 -7.50 13.40 -14.72
CA TYR A 84 -6.09 13.67 -14.99
C TYR A 84 -5.57 12.84 -16.17
N THR A 85 -4.75 13.48 -17.01
CA THR A 85 -3.86 12.79 -17.93
C THR A 85 -2.60 12.28 -17.20
N GLU A 86 -1.81 11.41 -17.84
CA GLU A 86 -0.51 11.00 -17.30
C GLU A 86 0.40 12.21 -17.04
N GLN A 87 0.45 13.15 -17.99
CA GLN A 87 1.26 14.37 -17.87
C GLN A 87 0.86 15.18 -16.65
N ASP A 88 -0.44 15.25 -16.34
CA ASP A 88 -0.93 15.94 -15.14
C ASP A 88 -0.47 15.25 -13.86
N ILE A 89 -0.56 13.91 -13.80
CA ILE A 89 -0.11 13.12 -12.65
C ILE A 89 1.40 13.27 -12.44
N VAL A 90 2.20 13.17 -13.51
CA VAL A 90 3.65 13.38 -13.47
C VAL A 90 3.98 14.78 -12.96
N ALA A 91 3.29 15.81 -13.46
CA ALA A 91 3.47 17.18 -13.00
C ALA A 91 3.12 17.34 -11.51
N LEU A 92 1.99 16.79 -11.05
CA LEU A 92 1.58 16.84 -9.63
C LEU A 92 2.62 16.17 -8.72
N LEU A 93 3.08 14.96 -9.06
CA LEU A 93 4.10 14.25 -8.28
C LEU A 93 5.44 14.99 -8.25
N THR A 94 5.89 15.54 -9.37
CA THR A 94 7.21 16.20 -9.46
C THR A 94 7.23 17.59 -8.82
N SER A 95 6.10 18.30 -8.81
CA SER A 95 5.97 19.64 -8.22
C SER A 95 5.58 19.64 -6.75
N SER A 96 5.04 18.53 -6.23
CA SER A 96 4.67 18.40 -4.83
C SER A 96 5.93 18.44 -3.95
N LYS A 97 6.03 19.49 -3.12
CA LYS A 97 7.05 19.60 -2.06
C LYS A 97 6.38 19.60 -0.71
N HIS A 98 7.04 19.00 0.27
CA HIS A 98 6.47 18.74 1.58
C HIS A 98 7.42 19.25 2.67
N ASP A 99 6.94 20.21 3.45
CA ASP A 99 7.77 20.86 4.48
C ASP A 99 7.32 20.44 5.88
N CYS A 100 6.02 20.24 6.08
CA CYS A 100 5.43 19.98 7.39
C CYS A 100 5.03 18.51 7.62
N GLY A 101 4.96 17.70 6.55
CA GLY A 101 4.65 16.28 6.64
C GLY A 101 3.25 15.99 7.20
N HIS A 102 2.32 16.96 7.12
CA HIS A 102 0.94 16.74 7.49
C HIS A 102 0.29 15.71 6.54
N GLY A 103 -0.83 15.14 6.97
CA GLY A 103 -1.37 13.96 6.30
C GLY A 103 -1.90 14.21 4.90
N ALA A 104 -2.46 15.39 4.64
CA ALA A 104 -3.17 15.67 3.39
C ALA A 104 -2.23 16.10 2.25
N ASP A 105 -1.18 16.88 2.51
CA ASP A 105 -0.17 17.20 1.48
C ASP A 105 0.59 15.96 1.03
N VAL A 106 0.99 15.07 1.95
CA VAL A 106 1.87 13.95 1.58
C VAL A 106 1.11 12.81 0.92
N LYS A 107 -0.11 12.51 1.39
CA LYS A 107 -0.85 11.30 0.98
C LYS A 107 -1.63 11.51 -0.32
N ALA A 108 -2.26 12.67 -0.49
CA ALA A 108 -3.18 12.90 -1.60
C ALA A 108 -2.55 12.87 -3.01
N PRO A 109 -1.34 13.45 -3.25
CA PRO A 109 -0.68 13.35 -4.55
C PRO A 109 -0.40 11.90 -4.94
N PHE A 110 0.16 11.12 -4.01
CA PHE A 110 0.47 9.72 -4.24
C PHE A 110 -0.79 8.85 -4.44
N GLU A 111 -1.83 9.03 -3.63
CA GLU A 111 -3.08 8.27 -3.79
C GLU A 111 -3.79 8.59 -5.10
N THR A 112 -3.74 9.84 -5.56
CA THR A 112 -4.27 10.25 -6.86
C THR A 112 -3.49 9.59 -8.00
N ALA A 113 -2.16 9.56 -7.90
CA ALA A 113 -1.31 8.88 -8.86
C ALA A 113 -1.56 7.37 -8.93
N VAL A 114 -1.73 6.70 -7.77
CA VAL A 114 -2.06 5.27 -7.69
C VAL A 114 -3.45 5.00 -8.25
N ALA A 115 -4.44 5.84 -7.94
CA ALA A 115 -5.79 5.71 -8.49
C ALA A 115 -5.79 5.81 -10.02
N TRP A 116 -5.02 6.75 -10.57
CA TRP A 116 -4.82 6.87 -12.02
C TRP A 116 -4.17 5.61 -12.61
N ALA A 117 -3.09 5.11 -12.00
CA ALA A 117 -2.35 3.94 -12.49
C ALA A 117 -3.17 2.63 -12.43
N ARG A 118 -4.11 2.52 -11.49
CA ARG A 118 -5.03 1.36 -11.44
C ARG A 118 -5.94 1.26 -12.68
N VAL A 119 -6.26 2.39 -13.30
CA VAL A 119 -7.12 2.46 -14.49
C VAL A 119 -6.30 2.39 -15.76
N HIS A 120 -5.18 3.10 -15.83
CA HIS A 120 -4.41 3.30 -17.07
C HIS A 120 -3.16 2.40 -17.17
N GLY A 121 -2.80 1.70 -16.10
CA GLY A 121 -1.56 0.94 -16.00
C GLY A 121 -0.38 1.76 -15.46
N VAL A 122 0.73 1.06 -15.22
CA VAL A 122 1.97 1.67 -14.74
C VAL A 122 2.88 1.94 -15.94
N THR A 123 3.39 3.16 -16.04
CA THR A 123 4.30 3.58 -17.12
C THR A 123 5.68 3.95 -16.57
N PRO A 124 6.74 3.98 -17.41
CA PRO A 124 8.05 4.44 -16.99
C PRO A 124 8.08 5.89 -16.50
N ALA A 125 7.35 6.80 -17.16
CA ALA A 125 7.29 8.21 -16.76
C ALA A 125 6.60 8.39 -15.40
N TRP A 126 5.54 7.62 -15.15
CA TRP A 126 4.88 7.58 -13.84
C TRP A 126 5.81 7.05 -12.75
N LEU A 127 6.53 5.96 -13.00
CA LEU A 127 7.50 5.39 -12.03
C LEU A 127 8.62 6.40 -11.72
N ALA A 128 9.15 7.08 -12.73
CA ALA A 128 10.16 8.14 -12.55
C ALA A 128 9.61 9.28 -11.67
N ALA A 129 8.38 9.73 -11.91
CA ALA A 129 7.74 10.76 -11.09
C ALA A 129 7.53 10.31 -9.64
N VAL A 130 7.18 9.05 -9.40
CA VAL A 130 7.09 8.46 -8.05
C VAL A 130 8.45 8.46 -7.36
N ARG A 131 9.55 8.14 -8.06
CA ARG A 131 10.91 8.24 -7.48
C ARG A 131 11.23 9.67 -7.05
N THR A 132 10.97 10.66 -7.93
CA THR A 132 11.17 12.08 -7.62
C THR A 132 10.36 12.50 -6.39
N PHE A 133 9.10 12.10 -6.33
CA PHE A 133 8.22 12.39 -5.20
C PHE A 133 8.74 11.80 -3.88
N ILE A 134 9.21 10.54 -3.87
CA ILE A 134 9.81 9.92 -2.68
C ILE A 134 11.07 10.64 -2.23
N GLU A 135 11.94 11.05 -3.16
CA GLU A 135 13.15 11.81 -2.81
C GLU A 135 12.78 13.15 -2.16
N GLY A 136 11.70 13.79 -2.62
CA GLY A 136 11.13 14.98 -1.99
C GLY A 136 10.62 14.76 -0.55
N LEU A 137 10.33 13.51 -0.15
CA LEU A 137 9.94 13.15 1.22
C LEU A 137 11.14 12.79 2.12
N ARG A 138 12.37 12.85 1.61
CA ARG A 138 13.56 12.53 2.38
C ARG A 138 13.74 13.50 3.54
N GLY A 139 14.06 12.98 4.72
CA GLY A 139 14.17 13.77 5.95
C GLY A 139 12.84 13.99 6.69
N ILE A 140 11.69 13.83 6.02
CA ILE A 140 10.37 13.93 6.66
C ILE A 140 10.09 12.65 7.45
N ARG A 141 9.84 12.81 8.76
CA ARG A 141 9.69 11.70 9.72
C ARG A 141 8.23 11.41 10.13
N SER A 142 7.25 12.08 9.53
CA SER A 142 5.85 11.88 9.88
C SER A 142 5.39 10.45 9.54
N VAL A 143 4.44 9.93 10.31
CA VAL A 143 3.86 8.59 10.11
C VAL A 143 3.29 8.45 8.70
N LYS A 144 2.63 9.51 8.19
CA LYS A 144 2.04 9.53 6.86
C LYS A 144 3.09 9.54 5.75
N ALA A 145 4.17 10.31 5.91
CA ALA A 145 5.29 10.26 4.98
C ALA A 145 5.97 8.89 4.96
N ASN A 146 6.14 8.25 6.12
CA ASN A 146 6.70 6.89 6.18
C ASN A 146 5.79 5.85 5.53
N ASP A 147 4.46 5.94 5.72
CA ASP A 147 3.49 5.08 5.02
C ASP A 147 3.57 5.25 3.50
N VAL A 148 3.57 6.49 3.03
CA VAL A 148 3.69 6.81 1.60
C VAL A 148 5.02 6.32 1.03
N LYS A 149 6.16 6.62 1.66
CA LYS A 149 7.48 6.10 1.23
C LYS A 149 7.48 4.58 1.14
N THR A 150 6.84 3.89 2.08
CA THR A 150 6.75 2.43 2.06
C THR A 150 5.88 1.92 0.91
N LYS A 151 4.70 2.52 0.70
CA LYS A 151 3.81 2.17 -0.43
C LYS A 151 4.47 2.47 -1.77
N SER A 152 5.09 3.63 -1.91
CA SER A 152 5.81 3.99 -3.13
C SER A 152 6.98 3.03 -3.37
N GLY A 153 7.72 2.67 -2.32
CA GLY A 153 8.77 1.63 -2.41
C GLY A 153 8.24 0.30 -2.94
N LEU A 154 7.06 -0.16 -2.47
CA LEU A 154 6.40 -1.36 -3.02
C LEU A 154 6.13 -1.23 -4.51
N VAL A 155 5.59 -0.10 -4.95
CA VAL A 155 5.28 0.10 -6.38
C VAL A 155 6.57 0.20 -7.21
N LEU A 156 7.64 0.79 -6.68
CA LEU A 156 8.92 0.88 -7.37
C LEU A 156 9.62 -0.48 -7.56
N LEU A 157 9.22 -1.53 -6.82
CA LEU A 157 9.68 -2.89 -7.08
C LEU A 157 9.19 -3.42 -8.44
N LEU A 158 8.15 -2.83 -9.03
CA LEU A 158 7.65 -3.17 -10.38
C LEU A 158 8.65 -2.81 -11.49
N ASP A 159 9.62 -1.93 -11.22
CA ASP A 159 10.70 -1.61 -12.16
C ASP A 159 11.90 -2.57 -12.04
N GLY A 160 11.79 -3.61 -11.20
CA GLY A 160 12.83 -4.62 -11.05
C GLY A 160 12.86 -5.63 -12.20
N GLU A 161 14.03 -6.24 -12.43
CA GLU A 161 14.28 -7.22 -13.49
C GLU A 161 13.25 -8.38 -13.49
N SER A 162 12.86 -8.83 -12.30
CA SER A 162 11.86 -9.90 -12.11
C SER A 162 10.55 -9.58 -12.83
N PHE A 163 10.03 -8.37 -12.70
CA PHE A 163 8.77 -7.95 -13.34
C PHE A 163 8.96 -7.57 -14.81
N ALA A 164 10.12 -6.98 -15.15
CA ALA A 164 10.45 -6.61 -16.52
C ALA A 164 10.53 -7.83 -17.46
N SER A 165 10.89 -9.01 -16.92
CA SER A 165 10.96 -10.28 -17.67
C SER A 165 9.61 -10.93 -17.99
N LEU A 166 8.51 -10.42 -17.42
CA LEU A 166 7.18 -11.01 -17.62
C LEU A 166 6.56 -10.57 -18.96
N PRO A 167 5.76 -11.43 -19.60
CA PRO A 167 4.92 -11.04 -20.72
C PRO A 167 4.04 -9.82 -20.36
N PRO A 168 3.78 -8.88 -21.29
CA PRO A 168 3.08 -7.63 -20.97
C PRO A 168 1.72 -7.80 -20.25
N GLY A 169 0.90 -8.77 -20.66
CA GLY A 169 -0.38 -9.05 -20.01
C GLY A 169 -0.23 -9.60 -18.59
N GLU A 170 0.73 -10.52 -18.38
CA GLU A 170 1.04 -11.07 -17.06
C GLU A 170 1.60 -9.97 -16.15
N ARG A 171 2.51 -9.15 -16.66
CA ARG A 171 3.05 -7.98 -15.97
C ARG A 171 1.95 -7.03 -15.50
N ALA A 172 1.03 -6.64 -16.38
CA ALA A 172 -0.08 -5.75 -16.03
C ALA A 172 -1.01 -6.34 -14.94
N ALA A 173 -1.19 -7.66 -14.92
CA ALA A 173 -1.94 -8.32 -13.85
C ALA A 173 -1.21 -8.25 -12.50
N TRP A 174 0.10 -8.48 -12.48
CA TRP A 174 0.93 -8.32 -11.29
C TRP A 174 1.00 -6.87 -10.80
N GLU A 175 1.16 -5.90 -11.69
CA GLU A 175 1.15 -4.47 -11.36
C GLU A 175 -0.15 -4.07 -10.66
N ARG A 176 -1.30 -4.53 -11.18
CA ARG A 176 -2.61 -4.30 -10.54
C ARG A 176 -2.69 -4.88 -9.13
N LEU A 177 -2.15 -6.09 -8.90
CA LEU A 177 -2.09 -6.68 -7.56
C LEU A 177 -1.23 -5.82 -6.63
N VAL A 178 -0.04 -5.40 -7.07
CA VAL A 178 0.90 -4.59 -6.27
C VAL A 178 0.29 -3.24 -5.90
N LEU A 179 -0.43 -2.58 -6.83
CA LEU A 179 -1.14 -1.33 -6.55
C LEU A 179 -2.26 -1.48 -5.47
N HIS A 180 -2.64 -2.70 -5.12
CA HIS A 180 -3.62 -3.01 -4.06
C HIS A 180 -3.00 -3.62 -2.79
N MET A 181 -1.69 -3.83 -2.76
CA MET A 181 -1.00 -4.32 -1.57
C MET A 181 -1.08 -3.30 -0.42
N SER A 182 -1.15 -3.81 0.80
CA SER A 182 -1.19 -2.98 2.01
C SER A 182 0.14 -2.93 2.72
N THR A 183 0.40 -1.78 3.32
CA THR A 183 1.49 -1.50 4.26
C THR A 183 1.04 -1.60 5.72
N ALA A 184 -0.24 -1.81 6.01
CA ALA A 184 -0.73 -1.95 7.38
C ALA A 184 -0.18 -3.23 8.02
N THR A 185 0.46 -3.16 9.18
CA THR A 185 1.23 -4.27 9.80
C THR A 185 0.41 -5.37 10.49
N GLY A 186 -0.91 -5.21 10.60
CA GLY A 186 -1.76 -6.16 11.31
C GLY A 186 -1.79 -7.58 10.71
N PRO A 187 -2.26 -8.58 11.47
CA PRO A 187 -2.25 -9.99 11.03
C PRO A 187 -3.29 -10.31 9.95
N ARG A 188 -4.18 -9.37 9.64
CA ARG A 188 -5.27 -9.58 8.68
C ARG A 188 -4.82 -9.25 7.26
N MET A 189 -5.30 -10.06 6.32
CA MET A 189 -5.24 -9.76 4.89
C MET A 189 -5.98 -8.43 4.61
N PRO A 190 -5.49 -7.58 3.69
CA PRO A 190 -6.15 -6.32 3.38
C PRO A 190 -7.54 -6.53 2.76
N LYS A 191 -8.47 -5.62 3.06
CA LYS A 191 -9.83 -5.67 2.49
C LYS A 191 -9.77 -5.59 0.96
N GLY A 192 -10.43 -6.53 0.28
CA GLY A 192 -10.49 -6.58 -1.19
C GLY A 192 -9.23 -7.13 -1.87
N TYR A 193 -8.21 -7.53 -1.11
CA TYR A 193 -7.00 -8.16 -1.66
C TYR A 193 -7.31 -9.51 -2.31
N ASP A 194 -8.24 -10.27 -1.75
CA ASP A 194 -8.75 -11.54 -2.29
C ASP A 194 -9.37 -11.39 -3.68
N VAL A 195 -10.10 -10.29 -3.92
CA VAL A 195 -10.67 -9.99 -5.25
C VAL A 195 -9.56 -9.80 -6.28
N GLN A 196 -8.50 -9.06 -5.92
CA GLN A 196 -7.38 -8.79 -6.82
C GLN A 196 -6.47 -10.03 -7.00
N ALA A 197 -6.25 -10.80 -5.94
CA ALA A 197 -5.54 -12.08 -5.99
C ALA A 197 -6.28 -13.08 -6.88
N GLY A 198 -7.60 -13.18 -6.74
CA GLY A 198 -8.45 -14.01 -7.60
C GLY A 198 -8.40 -13.58 -9.07
N ALA A 199 -8.44 -12.27 -9.34
CA ALA A 199 -8.31 -11.75 -10.70
C ALA A 199 -6.93 -12.07 -11.32
N LEU A 200 -5.84 -11.95 -10.56
CA LEU A 200 -4.50 -12.35 -11.01
C LEU A 200 -4.47 -13.85 -11.34
N VAL A 201 -4.89 -14.69 -10.39
CA VAL A 201 -4.84 -16.14 -10.52
C VAL A 201 -5.72 -16.65 -11.66
N ALA A 202 -6.93 -16.10 -11.83
CA ALA A 202 -7.81 -16.46 -12.92
C ALA A 202 -7.24 -16.08 -14.30
N PHE A 203 -6.47 -14.99 -14.38
CA PHE A 203 -5.85 -14.54 -15.62
C PHE A 203 -4.55 -15.28 -15.96
N VAL A 204 -3.67 -15.45 -14.97
CA VAL A 204 -2.31 -15.99 -15.16
C VAL A 204 -2.27 -17.52 -15.03
N GLY A 205 -3.16 -18.10 -14.23
CA GLY A 205 -3.15 -19.51 -13.86
C GLY A 205 -2.33 -19.78 -12.59
N ILE A 206 -2.81 -20.69 -11.74
CA ILE A 206 -2.18 -21.01 -10.44
C ILE A 206 -0.75 -21.55 -10.64
N GLU A 207 -0.54 -22.49 -11.57
CA GLU A 207 0.79 -23.09 -11.75
C GLU A 207 1.82 -22.04 -12.16
N ARG A 208 1.42 -21.11 -13.03
CA ARG A 208 2.27 -20.04 -13.50
C ARG A 208 2.59 -19.02 -12.39
N VAL A 209 1.61 -18.68 -11.56
CA VAL A 209 1.83 -17.82 -10.39
C VAL A 209 2.81 -18.50 -9.42
N LEU A 210 2.60 -19.78 -9.10
CA LEU A 210 3.50 -20.54 -8.22
C LEU A 210 4.92 -20.61 -8.78
N ALA A 211 5.10 -20.85 -10.08
CA ALA A 211 6.42 -20.85 -10.71
C ALA A 211 7.12 -19.48 -10.61
N CYS A 212 6.38 -18.37 -10.70
CA CYS A 212 6.94 -17.05 -10.47
C CYS A 212 7.36 -16.85 -9.01
N LEU A 213 6.50 -17.23 -8.05
CA LEU A 213 6.79 -17.12 -6.62
C LEU A 213 7.96 -18.01 -6.20
N ASP A 214 8.06 -19.21 -6.76
CA ASP A 214 9.18 -20.11 -6.48
C ASP A 214 10.52 -19.45 -6.82
N ARG A 215 10.58 -18.82 -8.00
CA ARG A 215 11.76 -18.09 -8.49
C ARG A 215 12.06 -16.79 -7.74
N TRP A 216 11.03 -16.05 -7.32
CA TRP A 216 11.21 -14.71 -6.74
C TRP A 216 11.42 -14.70 -5.24
N LEU A 217 10.82 -15.63 -4.51
CA LEU A 217 10.93 -15.64 -3.05
C LEU A 217 12.35 -16.04 -2.62
N PRO A 218 12.85 -15.49 -1.50
CA PRO A 218 14.18 -15.77 -1.02
C PRO A 218 14.38 -17.24 -0.67
N ARG A 219 15.62 -17.71 -0.84
CA ARG A 219 16.04 -19.05 -0.46
C ARG A 219 16.84 -19.02 0.85
N PRO A 220 16.80 -20.08 1.67
CA PRO A 220 17.35 -20.07 3.02
C PRO A 220 18.88 -20.14 3.09
N GLU A 221 19.58 -20.40 1.97
CA GLU A 221 21.03 -20.60 1.98
C GLU A 221 21.82 -19.31 2.21
N LEU A 222 21.19 -18.13 2.01
CA LEU A 222 21.84 -16.83 2.15
C LEU A 222 20.99 -15.86 2.97
N PRO A 223 21.61 -14.98 3.77
CA PRO A 223 20.90 -13.89 4.42
C PRO A 223 20.16 -13.01 3.41
N CYS A 224 18.87 -12.86 3.60
CA CYS A 224 17.99 -12.04 2.79
C CYS A 224 17.96 -10.61 3.34
N LYS A 225 18.69 -9.71 2.67
CA LYS A 225 18.63 -8.28 2.97
C LYS A 225 17.28 -7.72 2.50
N LEU A 226 16.44 -7.32 3.44
CA LEU A 226 15.17 -6.67 3.15
C LEU A 226 15.23 -5.20 3.48
N ASP A 227 14.58 -4.40 2.65
CA ASP A 227 14.11 -3.09 3.03
C ASP A 227 12.64 -3.17 3.50
N THR A 228 12.09 -2.04 3.94
CA THR A 228 10.70 -1.98 4.41
C THR A 228 9.72 -2.43 3.33
N ALA A 229 9.94 -2.04 2.07
CA ALA A 229 9.06 -2.37 0.95
C ALA A 229 9.08 -3.89 0.65
N GLY A 230 10.25 -4.50 0.51
CA GLY A 230 10.43 -5.93 0.30
C GLY A 230 9.79 -6.78 1.40
N SER A 231 9.92 -6.33 2.66
CA SER A 231 9.22 -6.94 3.80
C SER A 231 7.70 -6.93 3.66
N HIS A 232 7.11 -5.82 3.16
CA HIS A 232 5.68 -5.77 2.86
C HIS A 232 5.32 -6.59 1.62
N LEU A 233 6.17 -6.63 0.60
CA LEU A 233 5.94 -7.44 -0.60
C LEU A 233 5.85 -8.91 -0.21
N LEU A 234 6.86 -9.46 0.46
CA LEU A 234 6.88 -10.85 0.90
C LEU A 234 5.66 -11.21 1.74
N ARG A 235 5.27 -10.33 2.67
CA ARG A 235 4.05 -10.53 3.45
C ARG A 235 2.80 -10.62 2.58
N ASN A 236 2.63 -9.73 1.60
CA ASN A 236 1.48 -9.79 0.70
C ASN A 236 1.53 -11.04 -0.20
N LEU A 237 2.73 -11.51 -0.60
CA LEU A 237 2.88 -12.77 -1.33
C LEU A 237 2.47 -13.99 -0.48
N VAL A 238 2.69 -13.97 0.84
CA VAL A 238 2.14 -15.01 1.74
C VAL A 238 0.61 -15.00 1.74
N TRP A 239 -0.02 -13.82 1.65
CA TRP A 239 -1.48 -13.74 1.49
C TRP A 239 -1.99 -14.28 0.16
N LEU A 240 -1.23 -14.07 -0.93
CA LEU A 240 -1.52 -14.69 -2.21
C LEU A 240 -1.43 -16.23 -2.14
N LEU A 241 -0.41 -16.76 -1.46
CA LEU A 241 -0.27 -18.20 -1.20
C LEU A 241 -1.43 -18.74 -0.35
N LEU A 242 -1.86 -18.01 0.69
CA LEU A 242 -3.04 -18.36 1.48
C LEU A 242 -4.32 -18.42 0.65
N PHE A 243 -4.46 -17.50 -0.31
CA PHE A 243 -5.60 -17.51 -1.23
C PHE A 243 -5.57 -18.74 -2.14
N MET A 244 -4.43 -19.05 -2.75
CA MET A 244 -4.27 -20.18 -3.68
C MET A 244 -4.34 -21.55 -3.00
N SER A 245 -3.95 -21.66 -1.72
CA SER A 245 -3.95 -22.93 -0.98
C SER A 245 -5.34 -23.49 -0.66
N ARG A 246 -6.40 -22.75 -1.04
CA ARG A 246 -7.79 -23.23 -1.09
C ARG A 246 -8.02 -24.25 -2.21
N ASP A 247 -7.21 -24.20 -3.27
CA ASP A 247 -7.14 -25.26 -4.26
C ASP A 247 -6.30 -26.41 -3.72
N VAL A 248 -6.89 -27.60 -3.64
CA VAL A 248 -6.27 -28.81 -3.09
C VAL A 248 -5.01 -29.19 -3.88
N ALA A 249 -5.00 -29.02 -5.20
CA ALA A 249 -3.87 -29.38 -6.05
C ALA A 249 -2.68 -28.43 -5.85
N ALA A 250 -2.95 -27.17 -5.51
CA ALA A 250 -1.92 -26.15 -5.29
C ALA A 250 -1.42 -26.09 -3.83
N ALA A 251 -2.17 -26.69 -2.91
CA ALA A 251 -2.00 -26.49 -1.48
C ALA A 251 -0.61 -26.92 -0.98
N THR A 252 -0.11 -28.07 -1.44
CA THR A 252 1.22 -28.59 -1.08
C THR A 252 2.34 -27.66 -1.54
N SER A 253 2.31 -27.19 -2.79
CA SER A 253 3.31 -26.23 -3.29
C SER A 253 3.23 -24.90 -2.55
N CYS A 254 2.05 -24.45 -2.16
CA CYS A 254 1.92 -23.27 -1.31
C CYS A 254 2.56 -23.49 0.06
N ASP A 255 2.32 -24.65 0.69
CA ASP A 255 2.88 -25.02 2.00
C ASP A 255 4.42 -25.00 1.96
N GLU A 256 5.02 -25.58 0.92
CA GLU A 256 6.47 -25.59 0.71
C GLU A 256 7.07 -24.18 0.58
N LEU A 257 6.42 -23.30 -0.19
CA LEU A 257 6.88 -21.93 -0.38
C LEU A 257 6.79 -21.10 0.91
N VAL A 258 5.73 -21.27 1.71
CA VAL A 258 5.61 -20.57 3.00
C VAL A 258 6.59 -21.13 4.03
N GLU A 259 6.78 -22.46 4.06
CA GLU A 259 7.76 -23.09 4.95
C GLU A 259 9.19 -22.63 4.62
N ARG A 260 9.52 -22.45 3.33
CA ARG A 260 10.79 -21.87 2.91
C ARG A 260 11.02 -20.50 3.55
N LEU A 261 10.01 -19.63 3.56
CA LEU A 261 10.12 -18.28 4.15
C LEU A 261 10.35 -18.31 5.67
N ILE A 262 9.88 -19.33 6.38
CA ILE A 262 10.15 -19.51 7.82
C ILE A 262 11.64 -19.73 8.08
N ARG A 263 12.34 -20.34 7.12
CA ARG A 263 13.77 -20.71 7.24
C ARG A 263 14.72 -19.61 6.75
N VAL A 264 14.22 -18.59 6.07
CA VAL A 264 15.04 -17.49 5.55
C VAL A 264 15.57 -16.64 6.70
N ASP A 265 16.88 -16.44 6.75
CA ASP A 265 17.52 -15.47 7.62
C ASP A 265 17.29 -14.05 7.04
N VAL A 266 16.54 -13.21 7.75
CA VAL A 266 16.14 -11.89 7.26
C VAL A 266 16.95 -10.82 7.97
N VAL A 267 17.56 -9.92 7.20
CA VAL A 267 18.38 -8.83 7.70
C VAL A 267 17.84 -7.48 7.19
N PRO A 268 17.53 -6.52 8.08
CA PRO A 268 17.49 -6.63 9.53
C PRO A 268 16.29 -7.46 10.01
N GLU A 269 16.48 -8.18 11.11
CA GLU A 269 15.54 -9.18 11.64
C GLU A 269 14.13 -8.64 11.93
N GLN A 270 14.03 -7.37 12.34
CA GLN A 270 12.75 -6.72 12.64
C GLN A 270 11.83 -6.68 11.41
N LEU A 271 12.39 -6.64 10.20
CA LEU A 271 11.62 -6.68 8.96
C LEU A 271 11.08 -8.08 8.63
N GLY A 272 11.70 -9.14 9.18
CA GLY A 272 11.23 -10.52 9.06
C GLY A 272 9.99 -10.81 9.92
N LYS A 273 9.79 -10.07 11.03
CA LYS A 273 8.69 -10.31 11.98
C LYS A 273 7.31 -10.30 11.33
N LYS A 274 7.04 -9.32 10.45
CA LYS A 274 5.73 -9.24 9.79
C LYS A 274 5.51 -10.36 8.76
N VAL A 275 6.59 -10.85 8.14
CA VAL A 275 6.55 -12.02 7.25
C VAL A 275 6.24 -13.26 8.07
N ALA A 276 6.93 -13.44 9.21
CA ALA A 276 6.70 -14.51 10.16
C ALA A 276 5.25 -14.54 10.70
N VAL A 277 4.68 -13.39 11.04
CA VAL A 277 3.26 -13.29 11.43
C VAL A 277 2.34 -13.77 10.29
N ALA A 278 2.62 -13.41 9.04
CA ALA A 278 1.81 -13.87 7.92
C ALA A 278 1.97 -15.38 7.66
N CYS A 279 3.18 -15.93 7.79
CA CYS A 279 3.41 -17.37 7.73
C CYS A 279 2.66 -18.10 8.86
N ALA A 280 2.62 -17.54 10.08
CA ALA A 280 1.87 -18.11 11.19
C ALA A 280 0.36 -18.12 10.90
N VAL A 281 -0.19 -17.01 10.39
CA VAL A 281 -1.60 -16.96 9.96
C VAL A 281 -1.88 -17.94 8.84
N TYR A 282 -0.97 -18.11 7.87
CA TYR A 282 -1.10 -19.10 6.81
C TYR A 282 -1.22 -20.51 7.40
N PHE A 283 -0.26 -20.95 8.23
CA PHE A 283 -0.25 -22.31 8.78
C PHE A 283 -1.36 -22.56 9.81
N ALA A 284 -1.83 -21.52 10.50
CA ALA A 284 -2.98 -21.63 11.39
C ALA A 284 -4.31 -21.94 10.66
N GLN A 285 -4.36 -21.77 9.33
CA GLN A 285 -5.49 -22.15 8.48
C GLN A 285 -5.32 -23.53 7.84
N ARG A 286 -4.20 -24.24 8.11
CA ARG A 286 -3.90 -25.55 7.55
C ARG A 286 -4.27 -26.67 8.54
N PRO A 287 -4.58 -27.89 8.05
CA PRO A 287 -4.80 -29.05 8.92
C PRO A 287 -3.65 -29.26 9.90
N LEU A 288 -3.94 -29.81 11.09
CA LEU A 288 -2.95 -29.99 12.17
C LEU A 288 -1.68 -30.71 11.70
N ALA A 289 -1.83 -31.76 10.88
CA ALA A 289 -0.72 -32.54 10.34
C ALA A 289 0.25 -31.73 9.48
N VAL A 290 -0.21 -30.61 8.90
CA VAL A 290 0.57 -29.72 8.04
C VAL A 290 1.08 -28.51 8.83
N GLY A 291 0.20 -27.85 9.59
CA GLY A 291 0.50 -26.56 10.22
C GLY A 291 1.36 -26.65 11.49
N ARG A 292 1.31 -27.77 12.23
CA ARG A 292 1.93 -27.88 13.56
C ARG A 292 3.43 -27.60 13.56
N ARG A 293 4.21 -28.35 12.78
CA ARG A 293 5.68 -28.25 12.77
C ARG A 293 6.18 -26.87 12.33
N PRO A 294 5.65 -26.26 11.24
CA PRO A 294 5.99 -24.89 10.88
C PRO A 294 5.69 -23.86 11.98
N LEU A 295 4.57 -24.00 12.68
CA LEU A 295 4.19 -23.10 13.78
C LEU A 295 5.10 -23.26 15.00
N GLU A 296 5.46 -24.48 15.39
CA GLU A 296 6.45 -24.75 16.45
C GLU A 296 7.83 -24.15 16.08
N THR A 297 8.22 -24.26 14.80
CA THR A 297 9.48 -23.66 14.31
C THR A 297 9.46 -22.13 14.40
N LEU A 298 8.35 -21.49 14.03
CA LEU A 298 8.16 -20.05 14.14
C LEU A 298 8.17 -19.57 15.59
N LEU A 299 7.54 -20.33 16.50
CA LEU A 299 7.52 -20.03 17.93
C LEU A 299 8.94 -20.06 18.50
N ALA A 300 9.67 -21.16 18.29
CA ALA A 300 11.04 -21.32 18.77
C ALA A 300 11.97 -20.21 18.25
N ARG A 301 11.83 -19.84 16.97
CA ARG A 301 12.59 -18.72 16.38
C ARG A 301 12.22 -17.39 17.05
N THR A 302 10.94 -17.14 17.29
CA THR A 302 10.48 -15.89 17.92
C THR A 302 10.96 -15.78 19.37
N GLU A 303 10.94 -16.88 20.12
CA GLU A 303 11.47 -16.94 21.49
C GLU A 303 12.98 -16.66 21.54
N ALA A 304 13.74 -17.15 20.55
CA ALA A 304 15.16 -16.81 20.42
C ALA A 304 15.40 -15.30 20.16
N MET A 305 14.40 -14.60 19.63
CA MET A 305 14.42 -13.17 19.30
C MET A 305 13.93 -12.25 20.44
N GLU A 306 13.37 -12.80 21.52
CA GLU A 306 12.60 -12.06 22.55
C GLU A 306 13.42 -11.08 23.43
N LYS A 307 14.67 -10.78 23.09
CA LYS A 307 15.39 -9.65 23.71
C LYS A 307 14.90 -8.26 23.27
N VAL A 308 13.91 -8.12 22.35
CA VAL A 308 13.72 -6.82 21.64
C VAL A 308 12.30 -6.21 21.51
N ALA A 309 11.12 -6.88 21.36
CA ALA A 309 9.84 -6.14 21.17
C ALA A 309 8.51 -6.95 21.16
N SER A 310 7.38 -6.22 21.25
CA SER A 310 5.95 -6.60 21.32
C SER A 310 5.33 -7.46 20.20
N ASP A 311 5.98 -7.64 19.04
CA ASP A 311 5.39 -8.42 17.94
C ASP A 311 5.42 -9.94 18.19
N GLY A 312 6.27 -10.41 19.11
CA GLY A 312 6.30 -11.83 19.52
C GLY A 312 4.98 -12.31 20.10
N ASP A 313 4.24 -11.41 20.75
CA ASP A 313 2.93 -11.69 21.34
C ASP A 313 1.91 -12.14 20.28
N ASN A 314 1.98 -11.59 19.07
CA ASN A 314 1.07 -11.97 17.98
C ASN A 314 1.32 -13.40 17.51
N ILE A 315 2.58 -13.79 17.31
CA ILE A 315 2.94 -15.16 16.86
C ILE A 315 2.57 -16.15 17.96
N ARG A 316 2.97 -15.87 19.21
CA ARG A 316 2.63 -16.69 20.38
C ARG A 316 1.12 -16.89 20.49
N LYS A 317 0.34 -15.82 20.39
CA LYS A 317 -1.13 -15.88 20.42
C LYS A 317 -1.68 -16.75 19.29
N ILE A 318 -1.22 -16.58 18.05
CA ILE A 318 -1.67 -17.40 16.91
C ILE A 318 -1.38 -18.88 17.15
N VAL A 319 -0.18 -19.21 17.63
CA VAL A 319 0.24 -20.60 17.89
C VAL A 319 -0.59 -21.22 19.02
N VAL A 320 -0.77 -20.51 20.13
CA VAL A 320 -1.60 -20.98 21.26
C VAL A 320 -3.05 -21.17 20.83
N ASP A 321 -3.65 -20.20 20.13
CA ASP A 321 -5.02 -20.27 19.62
C ASP A 321 -5.19 -21.43 18.62
N TYR A 322 -4.15 -21.79 17.87
CA TYR A 322 -4.16 -22.90 16.94
C TYR A 322 -4.12 -24.25 17.67
N LEU A 323 -3.18 -24.42 18.60
CA LEU A 323 -3.00 -25.69 19.33
C LEU A 323 -4.22 -26.01 20.19
N THR A 324 -4.76 -25.02 20.89
CA THR A 324 -5.96 -25.17 21.75
C THR A 324 -7.21 -25.61 20.96
N ARG A 325 -7.47 -25.01 19.80
CA ARG A 325 -8.60 -25.40 18.93
C ARG A 325 -8.54 -26.84 18.42
N THR A 326 -7.35 -27.43 18.38
CA THR A 326 -7.13 -28.78 17.84
C THR A 326 -7.07 -29.87 18.90
N THR A 327 -6.96 -29.50 20.18
CA THR A 327 -6.98 -30.43 21.32
C THR A 327 -8.36 -30.66 21.88
N ASP A 328 -9.33 -29.79 21.60
CA ASP A 328 -10.72 -30.05 21.95
C ASP A 328 -11.27 -31.17 21.04
N PRO A 329 -11.69 -32.32 21.61
CA PRO A 329 -12.34 -33.35 20.83
C PRO A 329 -13.57 -32.73 20.16
N MET A 330 -13.67 -32.87 18.83
CA MET A 330 -14.88 -32.53 18.08
C MET A 330 -16.07 -33.07 18.87
N PRO A 331 -17.04 -32.22 19.28
CA PRO A 331 -18.12 -32.66 20.15
C PRO A 331 -18.79 -33.87 19.51
N SER A 332 -18.57 -35.03 20.12
CA SER A 332 -19.15 -36.31 19.73
C SER A 332 -20.62 -36.28 20.11
N GLY A 333 -21.43 -35.61 19.29
CA GLY A 333 -22.83 -35.39 19.62
C GLY A 333 -23.54 -34.36 18.75
N VAL A 334 -23.49 -34.50 17.43
CA VAL A 334 -24.64 -34.06 16.63
C VAL A 334 -25.52 -35.29 16.48
N GLU A 335 -26.43 -35.47 17.45
CA GLU A 335 -27.57 -36.35 17.26
C GLU A 335 -28.29 -35.89 15.99
N VAL A 336 -28.24 -36.74 14.96
CA VAL A 336 -29.14 -36.63 13.81
C VAL A 336 -30.54 -36.83 14.36
N ARG A 337 -31.24 -35.73 14.65
CA ARG A 337 -32.70 -35.78 14.87
C ARG A 337 -33.32 -36.26 13.57
N GLY A 338 -33.56 -37.56 13.51
CA GLY A 338 -34.44 -38.19 12.53
C GLY A 338 -35.82 -37.58 12.71
N GLY A 339 -36.14 -36.59 11.88
CA GLY A 339 -37.51 -36.19 11.63
C GLY A 339 -38.16 -37.30 10.82
N THR A 340 -38.84 -38.22 11.50
CA THR A 340 -39.87 -39.05 10.89
C THR A 340 -40.95 -38.12 10.38
N GLY A 341 -41.12 -38.09 9.06
CA GLY A 341 -42.29 -37.50 8.44
C GLY A 341 -43.50 -38.38 8.74
N ASP A 342 -44.55 -37.77 9.25
CA ASP A 342 -45.90 -38.32 9.19
C ASP A 342 -46.66 -37.66 8.04
N THR A 343 -47.31 -38.53 7.27
CA THR A 343 -48.25 -38.32 6.16
C THR A 343 -49.57 -37.71 6.59
#